data_AF-A0A811QTQ4-F1
#
_entry.id   AF-A0A811QTQ4-F1
#
_cell.length_a   1.000
_cell.length_b   1.000
_cell.length_c   1.000
_cell.angle_alpha   90.00
_cell.angle_beta   90.00
_cell.angle_gamma   90.00
#
_symmetry.space_group_name_H-M   'P 1'
#
loop_
_entity.id
_entity.type
_entity.pdbx_description
1 polymer ?
#
loop_
_entity_poly.entity_id
_entity_poly.type
_entity_poly.pdbx_seq_one_letter_code
_entity_poly.pdbx_strand_id
1 'polypeptide(L)'
;MCGVGASGAAQQRNGKKRLTTVQGLSAAYNYARILWDLKRELCCSGVVVEDEELGSVIQLQGDHRKAVVAFLVKAGMASKANVKVHGF
;
A
#
# COMPACT_ATOMS: atom_id res chain seq x y z
N MET A 1 34.29 -2.41 21.56
CA MET A 1 34.52 -2.05 20.14
C MET A 1 34.19 -3.27 19.28
N CYS A 2 32.91 -3.43 18.90
CA CYS A 2 32.51 -4.49 17.98
C CYS A 2 32.34 -3.85 16.61
N GLY A 3 33.36 -4.01 15.75
CA GLY A 3 33.26 -3.69 14.35
C GLY A 3 32.33 -4.68 13.68
N VAL A 4 31.17 -4.20 13.22
CA VAL A 4 30.30 -4.96 12.32
C VAL A 4 30.66 -4.53 10.90
N GLY A 5 31.61 -5.26 10.31
CA GLY A 5 31.72 -5.35 8.87
C GLY A 5 30.62 -6.30 8.39
N ALA A 6 29.60 -5.76 7.71
CA ALA A 6 28.60 -6.55 7.01
C ALA A 6 28.82 -6.40 5.51
N SER A 7 29.16 -7.52 4.89
CA SER A 7 29.28 -7.75 3.46
C SER A 7 27.97 -7.52 2.71
N GLY A 8 28.09 -7.05 1.47
CA GLY A 8 27.19 -7.40 0.37
C GLY A 8 25.82 -6.70 0.36
N ALA A 9 25.62 -5.81 -0.61
CA ALA A 9 24.83 -6.12 -1.80
C ALA A 9 24.71 -4.89 -2.69
N ALA A 10 24.81 -5.14 -3.99
CA ALA A 10 24.35 -4.25 -5.04
C ALA A 10 22.98 -3.65 -4.69
N GLN A 11 22.73 -2.41 -5.11
CA GLN A 11 21.99 -2.13 -6.34
C GLN A 11 21.62 -0.65 -6.33
N GLN A 12 21.76 0.01 -7.47
CA GLN A 12 20.99 1.21 -7.77
C GLN A 12 19.54 0.98 -7.32
N ARG A 13 19.06 1.66 -6.26
CA ARG A 13 17.63 1.66 -5.90
C ARG A 13 16.85 2.68 -6.74
N ASN A 14 17.29 2.93 -7.98
CA ASN A 14 16.45 3.57 -9.00
C ASN A 14 15.62 2.51 -9.75
N GLY A 15 15.11 1.50 -9.02
CA GLY A 15 14.06 0.65 -9.55
C GLY A 15 12.77 1.46 -9.49
N LYS A 16 12.15 1.74 -10.64
CA LYS A 16 10.82 2.39 -10.77
C LYS A 16 9.96 2.01 -9.56
N LYS A 17 9.82 2.91 -8.59
CA LYS A 17 9.00 2.70 -7.39
C LYS A 17 7.55 2.62 -7.88
N ARG A 18 7.06 1.40 -8.09
CA ARG A 18 5.63 1.20 -8.36
C ARG A 18 4.89 1.58 -7.09
N LEU A 19 3.92 2.47 -7.23
CA LEU A 19 3.07 2.95 -6.16
C LEU A 19 1.68 2.39 -6.42
N THR A 20 1.13 1.70 -5.42
CA THR A 20 -0.27 1.25 -5.48
C THR A 20 -1.10 2.19 -4.62
N THR A 21 -1.99 2.96 -5.24
CA THR A 21 -2.96 3.83 -4.56
C THR A 21 -4.31 3.12 -4.44
N VAL A 22 -4.90 3.19 -3.26
CA VAL A 22 -6.25 2.70 -2.95
C VAL A 22 -7.12 3.90 -2.63
N GLN A 23 -8.17 4.08 -3.43
CA GLN A 23 -9.11 5.19 -3.34
C GLN A 23 -10.55 4.66 -3.34
N GLY A 24 -11.52 5.49 -2.95
CA GLY A 24 -12.94 5.12 -2.94
C GLY A 24 -13.37 4.33 -1.70
N LEU A 25 -12.58 4.38 -0.63
CA LEU A 25 -13.04 3.96 0.69
C LEU A 25 -13.94 5.05 1.27
N SER A 26 -14.98 4.67 2.01
CA SER A 26 -15.83 5.64 2.70
C SER A 26 -15.03 6.35 3.81
N ALA A 27 -15.21 7.67 3.94
CA ALA A 27 -14.61 8.46 5.01
C ALA A 27 -15.03 8.01 6.43
N ALA A 28 -16.10 7.20 6.55
CA ALA A 28 -16.51 6.59 7.80
C ALA A 28 -15.56 5.47 8.29
N TYR A 29 -14.69 4.94 7.41
CA TYR A 29 -13.73 3.93 7.80
C TYR A 29 -12.48 4.52 8.43
N ASN A 30 -11.91 3.79 9.39
CA ASN A 30 -10.67 4.21 10.03
C ASN A 30 -9.45 3.82 9.19
N TYR A 31 -8.99 4.73 8.34
CA TYR A 31 -7.83 4.56 7.45
C TYR A 31 -6.55 4.14 8.19
N ALA A 32 -6.33 4.62 9.42
CA ALA A 32 -5.15 4.24 10.20
C ALA A 32 -5.14 2.74 10.53
N ARG A 33 -6.32 2.16 10.83
CA ARG A 33 -6.45 0.73 11.11
C ARG A 33 -6.27 -0.10 9.83
N ILE A 34 -6.94 0.31 8.75
CA ILE A 34 -6.81 -0.35 7.44
C ILE A 34 -5.35 -0.32 6.96
N LEU A 35 -4.67 0.82 7.10
CA LEU A 35 -3.26 0.96 6.77
C LEU A 35 -2.40 0.00 7.59
N TRP A 36 -2.66 -0.14 8.88
CA TRP A 36 -1.90 -1.05 9.74
C TRP A 36 -2.11 -2.52 9.34
N ASP A 37 -3.34 -2.91 9.07
CA ASP A 37 -3.66 -4.26 8.58
C ASP A 37 -3.01 -4.53 7.21
N LEU A 38 -3.07 -3.58 6.28
CA LEU A 38 -2.38 -3.68 4.97
C LEU A 38 -0.86 -3.80 5.13
N LYS A 39 -0.25 -3.02 6.03
CA LYS A 39 1.20 -3.12 6.32
C LYS A 39 1.57 -4.50 6.85
N ARG A 40 0.72 -5.09 7.71
CA ARG A 40 0.95 -6.43 8.28
C ARG A 40 0.75 -7.54 7.26
N GLU A 41 -0.30 -7.50 6.46
CA GLU A 41 -0.62 -8.56 5.49
C GLU A 41 0.28 -8.49 4.24
N LEU A 42 0.65 -7.28 3.79
CA LEU A 42 1.48 -7.11 2.59
C LEU A 42 2.99 -7.02 2.88
N CYS A 43 3.38 -6.81 4.15
CA CYS A 43 4.76 -6.52 4.56
C CYS A 43 5.36 -5.29 3.84
N CYS A 44 4.54 -4.28 3.54
CA CYS A 44 4.94 -3.10 2.77
C CYS A 44 4.86 -1.82 3.60
N SER A 45 5.62 -0.81 3.19
CA SER A 45 5.43 0.55 3.68
C SER A 45 4.28 1.24 2.95
N GLY A 46 3.50 2.01 3.69
CA GLY A 46 2.40 2.79 3.16
C GLY A 46 2.07 4.01 4.00
N VAL A 47 1.35 4.95 3.39
CA VAL A 47 0.97 6.23 3.95
C VAL A 47 -0.48 6.53 3.56
N VAL A 48 -1.22 7.18 4.46
CA VAL A 48 -2.53 7.77 4.13
C VAL A 48 -2.24 9.20 3.72
N VAL A 49 -2.70 9.58 2.53
CA VAL A 49 -2.61 10.94 2.00
C VAL A 49 -4.03 11.47 1.91
N GLU A 50 -4.24 12.69 2.34
CA GLU A 50 -5.53 13.37 2.17
C GLU A 50 -5.44 14.24 0.92
N ASP A 51 -6.32 13.96 -0.04
CA ASP A 51 -6.42 14.64 -1.32
C ASP A 51 -7.69 15.50 -1.32
N GLU A 52 -7.60 16.74 -1.78
CA GLU A 52 -8.73 17.68 -1.76
C GLU A 52 -9.82 17.27 -2.77
N GLU A 53 -9.44 16.60 -3.85
CA GLU A 53 -10.35 16.12 -4.91
C GLU A 53 -10.91 14.71 -4.63
N LEU A 54 -10.11 13.83 -4.03
CA LEU A 54 -10.41 12.39 -3.90
C LEU A 54 -10.68 11.96 -2.44
N GLY A 55 -10.44 12.85 -1.48
CA GLY A 55 -10.50 12.55 -0.05
C GLY A 55 -9.28 11.78 0.44
N SER A 56 -9.44 11.02 1.53
CA SER A 56 -8.35 10.21 2.09
C SER A 56 -8.04 8.99 1.22
N VAL A 57 -6.81 8.90 0.73
CA VAL A 57 -6.31 7.83 -0.13
C VAL A 57 -5.14 7.09 0.53
N ILE A 58 -5.08 5.77 0.37
CA ILE A 58 -3.99 4.95 0.93
C ILE A 58 -2.97 4.67 -0.17
N GLN A 59 -1.72 5.06 0.05
CA GLN A 59 -0.61 4.77 -0.86
C GLN A 59 0.28 3.68 -0.28
N LEU A 60 0.56 2.64 -1.06
CA LEU A 60 1.43 1.52 -0.70
C LEU A 60 2.63 1.45 -1.65
N GLN A 61 3.81 1.22 -1.10
CA GLN A 61 5.03 1.01 -1.90
C GLN A 61 5.06 -0.43 -2.44
N GLY A 62 5.32 -0.56 -3.75
CA GLY A 62 5.35 -1.83 -4.47
C GLY A 62 4.12 -2.04 -5.35
N ASP A 63 4.18 -3.10 -6.18
CA ASP A 63 3.01 -3.56 -6.94
C ASP A 63 2.31 -4.67 -6.16
N HIS A 64 1.24 -4.28 -5.46
CA HIS A 64 0.45 -5.21 -4.64
C HIS A 64 -0.98 -5.33 -5.15
N ARG A 65 -1.23 -5.00 -6.43
CA ARG A 65 -2.60 -4.92 -7.00
C ARG A 65 -3.43 -6.16 -6.68
N LYS A 66 -2.86 -7.35 -6.89
CA LYS A 66 -3.53 -8.63 -6.62
C LYS A 66 -3.84 -8.82 -5.13
N ALA A 67 -2.89 -8.48 -4.26
CA ALA A 67 -3.01 -8.68 -2.83
C ALA A 67 -3.95 -7.65 -2.18
N VAL A 68 -3.93 -6.40 -2.64
CA VAL A 68 -4.87 -5.35 -2.25
C VAL A 68 -6.29 -5.72 -2.65
N VAL A 69 -6.51 -6.20 -3.88
CA VAL A 69 -7.84 -6.68 -4.31
C VAL A 69 -8.29 -7.86 -3.44
N ALA A 70 -7.41 -8.82 -3.15
CA ALA A 70 -7.73 -9.96 -2.29
C ALA A 70 -8.07 -9.51 -0.86
N PHE A 71 -7.32 -8.57 -0.30
CA PHE A 71 -7.57 -7.98 1.02
C PHE A 71 -8.92 -7.28 1.10
N LEU A 72 -9.23 -6.41 0.13
CA LEU A 72 -10.48 -5.64 0.11
C LEU A 72 -11.72 -6.54 -0.01
N VAL A 73 -11.61 -7.61 -0.81
CA VAL A 73 -12.68 -8.61 -0.96
C VAL A 73 -12.83 -9.45 0.31
N LYS A 74 -11.72 -9.88 0.90
CA LYS A 74 -11.69 -10.66 2.15
C LYS A 74 -12.22 -9.85 3.34
N ALA A 75 -11.92 -8.57 3.40
CA ALA A 75 -12.40 -7.64 4.42
C ALA A 75 -13.87 -7.20 4.19
N GLY A 76 -14.49 -7.60 3.07
CA GLY A 76 -15.84 -7.18 2.71
C GLY A 76 -15.99 -5.68 2.42
N MET A 77 -14.88 -4.98 2.21
CA MET A 77 -14.85 -3.53 2.01
C MET A 77 -15.18 -3.14 0.56
N ALA A 78 -14.81 -3.98 -0.41
CA ALA A 78 -15.13 -3.75 -1.82
C ALA A 78 -15.27 -5.05 -2.59
N SER A 79 -16.13 -5.05 -3.61
CA SER A 79 -16.23 -6.15 -4.57
C SER A 79 -15.13 -6.02 -5.63
N LYS A 80 -14.65 -7.14 -6.20
CA LYS A 80 -13.59 -7.15 -7.23
C LYS A 80 -13.87 -6.19 -8.40
N ALA A 81 -15.14 -5.98 -8.72
CA ALA A 81 -15.58 -5.08 -9.79
C ALA A 81 -15.40 -3.59 -9.46
N ASN A 82 -15.39 -3.23 -8.17
CA ASN A 82 -15.33 -1.84 -7.71
C ASN A 82 -13.90 -1.40 -7.38
N VAL A 83 -12.95 -2.33 -7.29
CA VAL A 83 -11.54 -2.00 -7.03
C VAL A 83 -10.86 -1.61 -8.34
N LYS A 84 -10.89 -0.31 -8.66
CA LYS A 84 -10.09 0.25 -9.75
C LYS A 84 -8.66 0.46 -9.30
N VAL A 85 -7.76 -0.42 -9.72
CA VAL A 85 -6.33 -0.25 -9.44
C VAL A 85 -5.70 0.62 -10.52
N HIS A 86 -5.55 1.91 -10.21
CA HIS A 86 -4.75 2.82 -11.03
C HIS A 86 -3.27 2.57 -10.72
N GLY A 87 -2.53 2.08 -11.70
CA GLY A 87 -1.09 2.09 -11.60
C GLY A 87 -0.44 2.11 -12.97
N PHE A 88 0.55 2.97 -13.11
CA PHE A 88 1.49 3.01 -14.21
C PHE A 88 2.65 2.02 -13.98
#